data_AF-A0A5K1GRX7-F1
#
_entry.id   AF-A0A5K1GRX7-F1
#
_cell.length_a   1.000
_cell.length_b   1.000
_cell.length_c   1.000
_cell.angle_alpha   90.00
_cell.angle_beta   90.00
_cell.angle_gamma   90.00
#
_symmetry.space_group_name_H-M   'P 1'
#
loop_
_entity.id
_entity.type
_entity.pdbx_description
1 polymer ?
#
loop_
_entity_poly.entity_id
_entity_poly.type
_entity_poly.pdbx_seq_one_letter_code
_entity_poly.pdbx_strand_id
1 'polypeptide(L)'
;ALHEKEKRPRGSLSRNQFFLVAFICSFAYYVVPGYLFPMVTSLSWLCWIFPKSVLYQQLGSGLYGLGIGAIGIDWSTISSYLGSPLASPWFATANIAAGFVLVMYIVTPLAYWLNLYKAKTFPIFSDDLFTASGQEYNISSIITSDFKLDLAAYEREGPLYLSTFFAFTYGVGFASLTATVVHVSLFHGR
;
A
#
# COMPACT_ATOMS: atom_id res chain seq x y z
N ALA A 1 0.12 -38.78 -2.75
CA ALA A 1 -0.76 -37.63 -2.46
C ALA A 1 -2.18 -37.76 -3.06
N LEU A 2 -2.36 -38.20 -4.32
CA LEU A 2 -3.69 -38.29 -4.97
C LEU A 2 -4.38 -39.67 -4.85
N HIS A 3 -3.69 -40.71 -4.36
CA HIS A 3 -4.20 -42.09 -4.25
C HIS A 3 -4.33 -42.62 -2.82
N GLU A 4 -4.15 -41.79 -1.79
CA GLU A 4 -4.42 -42.23 -0.42
C GLU A 4 -5.93 -42.35 -0.19
N LYS A 5 -6.39 -43.56 0.14
CA LYS A 5 -7.77 -43.80 0.57
C LYS A 5 -7.98 -43.16 1.94
N GLU A 6 -8.52 -41.95 1.93
CA GLU A 6 -8.88 -41.20 3.14
C GLU A 6 -9.96 -41.96 3.93
N LYS A 7 -9.67 -42.29 5.20
CA LYS A 7 -10.61 -42.97 6.10
C LYS A 7 -11.71 -41.98 6.50
N ARG A 8 -12.90 -42.11 5.91
CA ARG A 8 -14.01 -41.15 6.07
C ARG A 8 -14.83 -41.42 7.34
N PRO A 9 -14.94 -40.46 8.28
CA PRO A 9 -16.04 -40.44 9.23
C PRO A 9 -17.38 -40.21 8.50
N ARG A 10 -18.47 -40.84 8.95
CA ARG A 10 -19.82 -40.60 8.39
C ARG A 10 -20.21 -39.13 8.65
N GLY A 11 -20.37 -38.35 7.58
CA GLY A 11 -20.88 -36.97 7.64
C GLY A 11 -19.85 -35.86 7.38
N SER A 12 -18.56 -36.17 7.17
CA SER A 12 -17.55 -35.14 6.86
C SER A 12 -17.31 -35.01 5.36
N LEU A 13 -17.08 -33.77 4.88
CA LEU A 13 -16.61 -33.50 3.52
C LEU A 13 -15.22 -34.12 3.31
N SER A 14 -14.95 -34.69 2.14
CA SER A 14 -13.57 -35.07 1.77
C SER A 14 -12.69 -33.83 1.60
N ARG A 15 -11.37 -33.97 1.74
CA ARG A 15 -10.43 -32.84 1.59
C ARG A 15 -10.62 -32.06 0.27
N ASN A 16 -10.84 -32.79 -0.83
CA ASN A 16 -11.08 -32.17 -2.14
C ASN A 16 -12.45 -31.49 -2.24
N GLN A 17 -13.49 -32.03 -1.61
CA GLN A 17 -14.81 -31.39 -1.57
C GLN A 17 -14.80 -30.13 -0.71
N PHE A 18 -14.13 -30.16 0.45
CA PHE A 18 -13.93 -28.96 1.26
C PHE A 18 -13.17 -27.88 0.48
N PHE A 19 -12.09 -28.26 -0.20
CA PHE A 19 -11.34 -27.35 -1.06
C PHE A 19 -12.22 -26.72 -2.15
N LEU A 20 -13.02 -27.51 -2.87
CA LEU A 20 -13.90 -27.00 -3.92
C LEU A 20 -14.99 -26.06 -3.38
N VAL A 21 -15.61 -26.40 -2.25
CA VAL A 21 -16.59 -25.53 -1.59
C VAL A 21 -15.93 -24.22 -1.17
N ALA A 22 -14.78 -24.27 -0.48
CA ALA A 22 -14.05 -23.09 -0.07
C ALA A 22 -13.61 -22.23 -1.25
N PHE A 23 -13.17 -22.84 -2.36
CA PHE A 23 -12.78 -22.15 -3.58
C PHE A 23 -13.96 -21.41 -4.22
N ILE A 24 -15.10 -22.08 -4.40
CA ILE A 24 -16.31 -21.48 -4.99
C ILE A 24 -16.86 -20.37 -4.09
N CYS A 25 -16.91 -20.60 -2.77
CA CYS A 25 -17.35 -19.58 -1.81
C CYS A 25 -16.43 -18.37 -1.81
N SER A 26 -15.10 -18.57 -1.85
CA SER A 26 -14.14 -17.46 -1.92
C SER A 26 -14.29 -16.69 -3.22
N PHE A 27 -14.41 -17.39 -4.35
CA PHE A 27 -14.65 -16.76 -5.66
C PHE A 27 -15.92 -15.91 -5.64
N ALA A 28 -17.04 -16.45 -5.16
CA ALA A 28 -18.30 -15.72 -5.06
C ALA A 28 -18.20 -14.52 -4.09
N TYR A 29 -17.49 -14.68 -2.97
CA TYR A 29 -17.25 -13.59 -2.02
C TYR A 29 -16.47 -12.45 -2.66
N TYR A 30 -15.36 -12.72 -3.35
CA TYR A 30 -14.49 -11.69 -3.94
C TYR A 30 -15.13 -10.93 -5.11
N VAL A 31 -16.15 -11.50 -5.78
CA VAL A 31 -16.96 -10.76 -6.78
C VAL A 31 -17.70 -9.59 -6.13
N VAL A 32 -18.10 -9.70 -4.86
CA VAL A 32 -18.85 -8.65 -4.17
C VAL A 32 -18.03 -7.37 -3.96
N PRO A 33 -16.88 -7.37 -3.25
CA PRO A 33 -16.06 -6.17 -3.08
C PRO A 33 -15.35 -5.78 -4.39
N GLY A 34 -15.04 -6.74 -5.28
CA GLY A 34 -14.30 -6.47 -6.51
C GLY A 34 -15.14 -5.85 -7.64
N TYR A 35 -16.44 -6.17 -7.72
CA TYR A 35 -17.27 -5.76 -8.85
C TYR A 35 -18.60 -5.11 -8.44
N LEU A 36 -19.31 -5.68 -7.46
CA LEU A 36 -20.66 -5.21 -7.11
C LEU A 36 -20.64 -3.98 -6.18
N PHE A 37 -19.77 -3.97 -5.18
CA PHE A 37 -19.65 -2.89 -4.20
C PHE A 37 -18.19 -2.53 -3.91
N PRO A 38 -17.49 -1.88 -4.86
CA PRO A 38 -16.12 -1.41 -4.65
C PRO A 38 -15.96 -0.48 -3.45
N MET A 39 -17.02 0.23 -3.06
CA MET A 39 -17.05 1.12 -1.90
C MET A 39 -16.70 0.42 -0.57
N VAL A 40 -16.91 -0.90 -0.47
CA VAL A 40 -16.61 -1.71 0.72
C VAL A 40 -15.10 -1.79 1.00
N THR A 41 -14.27 -1.56 -0.02
CA THR A 41 -12.80 -1.54 0.12
C THR A 41 -12.29 -0.34 0.91
N SER A 42 -12.99 0.80 0.87
CA SER A 42 -12.58 2.03 1.55
C SER A 42 -13.79 2.91 1.92
N LEU A 43 -14.40 2.61 3.08
CA LEU A 43 -15.45 3.44 3.65
C LEU A 43 -14.84 4.60 4.43
N SER A 44 -14.71 5.75 3.76
CA SER A 44 -14.17 6.97 4.34
C SER A 44 -15.28 7.83 4.94
N TRP A 45 -15.62 7.63 6.22
CA TRP A 45 -16.75 8.36 6.86
C TRP A 45 -16.54 9.88 6.87
N LEU A 46 -15.30 10.35 7.06
CA LEU A 46 -14.98 11.77 7.03
C LEU A 46 -15.31 12.42 5.68
N CYS A 47 -15.04 11.72 4.57
CA CYS A 47 -15.37 12.19 3.23
C CYS A 47 -16.88 12.27 3.00
N TRP A 48 -17.66 11.40 3.67
CA TRP A 48 -19.12 11.40 3.58
C TRP A 48 -19.76 12.55 4.37
N ILE A 49 -19.24 12.87 5.56
CA ILE A 49 -19.75 13.99 6.36
C ILE A 49 -19.38 15.34 5.74
N PHE A 50 -18.17 15.48 5.21
CA PHE A 50 -17.66 16.75 4.67
C PHE A 50 -17.26 16.65 3.19
N PRO A 51 -18.20 16.41 2.27
CA PRO A 51 -17.89 16.14 0.87
C PRO A 51 -17.34 17.35 0.10
N LYS A 52 -17.54 18.58 0.60
CA LYS A 52 -17.12 19.81 -0.11
C LYS A 52 -15.75 20.35 0.33
N SER A 53 -15.16 19.78 1.39
CA SER A 53 -13.91 20.31 1.96
C SER A 53 -12.72 19.51 1.48
N VAL A 54 -11.82 20.16 0.75
CA VAL A 54 -10.59 19.56 0.25
C VAL A 54 -9.71 19.03 1.39
N LEU A 55 -9.64 19.76 2.52
CA LEU A 55 -8.86 19.32 3.68
C LEU A 55 -9.40 18.01 4.28
N TYR A 56 -10.72 17.90 4.46
CA TYR A 56 -11.30 16.67 5.01
C TYR A 56 -11.19 15.49 4.04
N GLN A 57 -11.22 15.74 2.73
CA GLN A 57 -10.94 14.71 1.74
C GLN A 57 -9.47 14.26 1.76
N GLN A 58 -8.52 15.19 1.85
CA GLN A 58 -7.10 14.85 1.96
C GLN A 58 -6.76 14.10 3.26
N LEU A 59 -7.44 14.40 4.36
CA LEU A 59 -7.25 13.70 5.63
C LEU A 59 -7.97 12.35 5.66
N GLY A 60 -9.21 12.31 5.18
CA GLY A 60 -10.12 11.17 5.38
C GLY A 60 -10.14 10.14 4.26
N SER A 61 -9.70 10.49 3.05
CA SER A 61 -9.72 9.55 1.91
C SER A 61 -8.72 8.42 2.15
N GLY A 62 -9.20 7.17 2.13
CA GLY A 62 -8.34 5.99 2.25
C GLY A 62 -7.56 5.64 1.00
N LEU A 63 -7.92 6.18 -0.17
CA LEU A 63 -7.24 5.90 -1.44
C LEU A 63 -6.31 7.04 -1.88
N TYR A 64 -6.73 8.28 -1.66
CA TYR A 64 -6.04 9.48 -2.18
C TYR A 64 -5.64 10.45 -1.06
N GLY A 65 -5.61 9.98 0.19
CA GLY A 65 -5.38 10.81 1.35
C GLY A 65 -4.76 10.04 2.51
N LEU A 66 -4.78 10.64 3.70
CA LEU A 66 -4.18 10.05 4.89
C LEU A 66 -4.99 8.87 5.47
N GLY A 67 -6.20 8.63 4.96
CA GLY A 67 -7.07 7.53 5.39
C GLY A 67 -7.52 7.61 6.85
N ILE A 68 -7.53 8.81 7.46
CA ILE A 68 -7.99 8.97 8.85
C ILE A 68 -9.46 8.57 8.92
N GLY A 69 -9.72 7.47 9.63
CA GLY A 69 -11.06 6.94 9.74
C GLY A 69 -11.57 6.22 8.49
N ALA A 70 -10.76 5.97 7.48
CA ALA A 70 -11.16 5.06 6.40
C ALA A 70 -11.19 3.62 6.94
N ILE A 71 -12.29 2.91 6.69
CA ILE A 71 -12.46 1.51 7.10
C ILE A 71 -12.68 0.66 5.85
N GLY A 72 -11.78 -0.28 5.59
CA GLY A 72 -11.99 -1.33 4.60
C GLY A 72 -12.62 -2.56 5.26
N ILE A 73 -13.74 -3.03 4.72
CA ILE A 73 -14.42 -4.25 5.18
C ILE A 73 -14.07 -5.45 4.28
N ASP A 74 -13.32 -5.21 3.21
CA ASP A 74 -12.86 -6.24 2.29
C ASP A 74 -11.58 -6.95 2.80
N TRP A 75 -11.62 -8.28 2.90
CA TRP A 75 -10.48 -9.08 3.33
C TRP A 75 -9.29 -9.02 2.36
N SER A 76 -9.52 -8.89 1.04
CA SER A 76 -8.39 -8.71 0.10
C SER A 76 -7.66 -7.39 0.35
N THR A 77 -8.39 -6.33 0.64
CA THR A 77 -7.80 -5.02 0.98
C THR A 77 -7.05 -5.06 2.32
N ILE A 78 -7.59 -5.75 3.34
CA ILE A 78 -6.91 -5.90 4.63
C ILE A 78 -5.63 -6.72 4.49
N SER A 79 -5.66 -7.80 3.70
CA SER A 79 -4.53 -8.70 3.54
C SER A 79 -3.48 -8.27 2.52
N SER A 80 -3.78 -7.30 1.64
CA SER A 80 -2.84 -6.84 0.63
C SER A 80 -1.63 -6.09 1.22
N TYR A 81 -1.79 -5.46 2.39
CA TYR A 81 -0.75 -4.60 2.96
C TYR A 81 0.33 -5.37 3.75
N LEU A 82 -0.03 -6.37 4.56
CA LEU A 82 0.91 -7.16 5.39
C LEU A 82 0.87 -8.68 5.08
N GLY A 83 0.16 -9.09 4.04
CA GLY A 83 -0.28 -10.49 3.92
C GLY A 83 -1.42 -10.79 4.90
N SER A 84 -1.73 -12.07 5.11
CA SER A 84 -2.79 -12.44 6.06
C SER A 84 -2.33 -12.13 7.49
N PRO A 85 -2.93 -11.15 8.21
CA PRO A 85 -2.51 -10.78 9.56
C PRO A 85 -2.74 -11.93 10.56
N LEU A 86 -3.56 -12.91 10.20
CA LEU A 86 -3.78 -14.14 10.97
C LEU A 86 -2.55 -15.07 10.96
N ALA A 87 -1.65 -14.94 9.99
CA ALA A 87 -0.45 -15.76 9.87
C ALA A 87 0.77 -15.14 10.58
N SER A 88 0.76 -13.83 10.81
CA SER A 88 1.87 -13.10 11.43
C SER A 88 1.68 -12.97 12.96
N PRO A 89 2.74 -13.08 13.78
CA PRO A 89 2.62 -12.85 15.22
C PRO A 89 2.18 -11.42 15.53
N TRP A 90 1.32 -11.26 16.54
CA TRP A 90 0.74 -9.96 16.94
C TRP A 90 1.78 -8.85 17.13
N PHE A 91 2.92 -9.18 17.77
CA PHE A 91 3.99 -8.22 18.03
C PHE A 91 4.57 -7.62 16.74
N ALA A 92 4.73 -8.41 15.68
CA ALA A 92 5.23 -7.93 14.40
C ALA A 92 4.23 -6.96 13.75
N THR A 93 2.95 -7.32 13.77
CA THR A 93 1.86 -6.47 13.27
C THR A 93 1.79 -5.15 14.03
N ALA A 94 1.90 -5.17 15.36
CA ALA A 94 1.90 -3.97 16.19
C ALA A 94 3.10 -3.06 15.89
N ASN A 95 4.29 -3.62 15.66
CA ASN A 95 5.49 -2.85 15.31
C ASN A 95 5.35 -2.16 13.94
N ILE A 96 4.82 -2.87 12.94
CA ILE A 96 4.54 -2.29 11.62
C ILE A 96 3.48 -1.19 11.73
N ALA A 97 2.41 -1.41 12.51
CA ALA A 97 1.38 -0.41 12.77
C ALA A 97 1.96 0.85 13.43
N ALA A 98 2.87 0.70 14.40
CA ALA A 98 3.56 1.83 15.01
C ALA A 98 4.41 2.61 14.00
N GLY A 99 5.16 1.91 13.13
CA GLY A 99 5.92 2.52 12.04
C GLY A 99 5.03 3.25 11.04
N PHE A 100 3.89 2.65 10.67
CA PHE A 100 2.88 3.27 9.82
C PHE A 100 2.35 4.57 10.43
N VAL A 101 1.94 4.56 11.70
CA VAL A 101 1.43 5.76 12.39
C VAL A 101 2.50 6.86 12.42
N LEU A 102 3.75 6.50 12.68
CA LEU A 102 4.86 7.46 12.70
C LEU A 102 5.05 8.11 11.33
N VAL A 103 5.14 7.33 10.26
CA VAL A 103 5.40 7.87 8.92
C VAL A 103 4.18 8.62 8.38
N MET A 104 3.00 7.99 8.44
CA MET A 104 1.78 8.49 7.81
C MET A 104 1.17 9.69 8.56
N TYR A 105 1.12 9.65 9.90
CA TYR A 105 0.42 10.67 10.69
C TYR A 105 1.33 11.68 11.37
N ILE A 106 2.63 11.42 11.52
CA ILE A 106 3.57 12.35 12.15
C ILE A 106 4.50 12.94 11.11
N VAL A 107 5.28 12.13 10.40
CA VAL A 107 6.34 12.60 9.49
C VAL A 107 5.76 13.26 8.24
N THR A 108 4.86 12.59 7.52
CA THR A 108 4.27 13.13 6.28
C THR A 108 3.60 14.48 6.51
N PRO A 109 2.72 14.63 7.52
CA PRO A 109 2.02 15.90 7.71
C PRO A 109 2.98 17.00 8.21
N LEU A 110 3.92 16.68 9.12
CA LEU A 110 4.93 17.63 9.60
C LEU A 110 5.78 18.16 8.44
N ALA A 111 6.28 17.28 7.57
CA ALA A 111 7.08 17.66 6.42
C ALA A 111 6.27 18.47 5.39
N TYR A 112 4.98 18.16 5.21
CA TYR A 112 4.08 18.94 4.37
C TYR A 112 3.85 20.36 4.90
N TRP A 113 3.55 20.51 6.19
CA TRP A 113 3.30 21.84 6.78
C TRP A 113 4.54 22.72 6.86
N LEU A 114 5.70 22.13 7.16
CA LEU A 114 7.01 22.79 7.12
C LEU A 114 7.49 23.07 5.69
N ASN A 115 6.75 22.62 4.67
CA ASN A 115 7.09 22.77 3.26
C ASN A 115 8.51 22.24 2.93
N LEU A 116 8.91 21.16 3.60
CA LEU A 116 10.17 20.48 3.31
C LEU A 116 10.10 19.95 1.87
N TYR A 117 11.17 20.11 1.10
CA TYR A 117 11.22 19.64 -0.28
C TYR A 117 10.13 20.22 -1.22
N LYS A 118 9.66 21.44 -0.94
CA LYS A 118 8.52 22.06 -1.66
C LYS A 118 7.27 21.16 -1.63
N ALA A 119 7.07 20.41 -0.55
CA ALA A 119 5.97 19.45 -0.39
C ALA A 119 4.59 20.02 -0.73
N LYS A 120 4.34 21.31 -0.49
CA LYS A 120 3.05 21.96 -0.78
C LYS A 120 2.74 22.09 -2.26
N THR A 121 3.74 21.93 -3.13
CA THR A 121 3.55 21.91 -4.59
C THR A 121 2.93 20.59 -5.06
N PHE A 122 3.00 19.55 -4.24
CA PHE A 122 2.54 18.20 -4.58
C PHE A 122 1.37 17.76 -3.68
N PRO A 123 0.61 16.72 -4.07
CA PRO A 123 -0.35 16.08 -3.18
C PRO A 123 0.32 15.55 -1.89
N ILE A 124 -0.38 15.62 -0.76
CA ILE A 124 0.10 15.09 0.54
C ILE A 124 0.42 13.59 0.43
N PHE A 125 -0.41 12.87 -0.33
CA PHE A 125 -0.31 11.44 -0.57
C PHE A 125 -0.50 11.17 -2.07
N SER A 126 0.48 10.55 -2.71
CA SER A 126 0.46 10.08 -4.09
C SER A 126 1.71 9.22 -4.33
N ASP A 127 1.58 8.18 -5.14
CA ASP A 127 2.67 7.34 -5.65
C ASP A 127 3.22 7.82 -7.01
N ASP A 128 2.66 8.89 -7.56
CA ASP A 128 3.05 9.46 -8.85
C ASP A 128 4.33 10.31 -8.75
N LEU A 129 4.95 10.53 -9.91
CA LEU A 129 6.10 11.40 -10.09
C LEU A 129 5.63 12.77 -10.56
N PHE A 130 6.29 13.83 -10.10
CA PHE A 130 5.93 15.21 -10.42
C PHE A 130 7.11 16.00 -10.99
N THR A 131 6.79 16.99 -11.81
CA THR A 131 7.70 18.04 -12.27
C THR A 131 7.84 19.14 -11.20
N ALA A 132 8.81 20.04 -11.34
CA ALA A 132 9.01 21.15 -10.38
C ALA A 132 7.79 22.07 -10.21
N SER A 133 6.85 22.07 -11.17
CA SER A 133 5.61 22.86 -11.15
C SER A 133 4.41 22.11 -10.54
N GLY A 134 4.58 20.84 -10.14
CA GLY A 134 3.52 20.01 -9.57
C GLY A 134 2.66 19.27 -10.60
N GLN A 135 3.02 19.31 -11.88
CA GLN A 135 2.37 18.49 -12.91
C GLN A 135 2.93 17.07 -12.90
N GLU A 136 2.11 16.09 -13.26
CA GLU A 136 2.53 14.69 -13.39
C GLU A 136 3.69 14.57 -14.41
N TYR A 137 4.72 13.81 -14.04
CA TYR A 137 5.93 13.68 -14.81
C TYR A 137 5.77 12.61 -15.89
N ASN A 138 5.93 12.98 -17.16
CA ASN A 138 5.83 12.03 -18.26
C ASN A 138 7.11 11.18 -18.36
N ILE A 139 7.10 9.99 -17.78
CA ILE A 139 8.26 9.08 -17.79
C ILE A 139 8.56 8.61 -19.22
N SER A 140 7.54 8.42 -20.05
CA SER A 140 7.68 7.93 -21.42
C SER A 140 8.41 8.93 -22.33
N SER A 141 8.49 10.22 -21.97
CA SER A 141 9.21 11.22 -22.76
C SER A 141 10.73 11.18 -22.55
N ILE A 142 11.20 10.63 -21.42
CA ILE A 142 12.63 10.55 -21.08
C ILE A 142 13.21 9.14 -21.26
N ILE A 143 12.38 8.16 -21.63
CA ILE A 143 12.80 6.78 -21.86
C ILE A 143 12.76 6.48 -23.35
N THR A 144 13.89 6.07 -23.91
CA THR A 144 13.99 5.58 -25.30
C THR A 144 13.26 4.23 -25.44
N SER A 145 12.91 3.82 -26.67
CA SER A 145 12.32 2.51 -26.98
C SER A 145 13.07 1.30 -26.40
N ASP A 146 14.37 1.46 -26.14
CA ASP A 146 15.24 0.44 -25.55
C ASP A 146 15.26 0.47 -24.01
N PHE A 147 14.30 1.14 -23.36
CA PHE A 147 14.24 1.34 -21.90
C PHE A 147 15.50 1.99 -21.30
N LYS A 148 16.17 2.84 -22.08
CA LYS A 148 17.32 3.64 -21.63
C LYS A 148 16.88 5.08 -21.36
N LEU A 149 17.52 5.69 -20.37
CA LEU A 149 17.32 7.10 -20.06
C LEU A 149 17.93 7.96 -21.18
N ASP A 150 17.12 8.81 -21.80
CA ASP A 150 17.56 9.86 -22.69
C ASP A 150 17.96 11.09 -21.85
N LEU A 151 19.27 11.31 -21.72
CA LEU A 151 19.82 12.42 -20.94
C LEU A 151 19.43 13.78 -21.53
N ALA A 152 19.33 13.91 -22.85
CA ALA A 152 18.97 15.18 -23.48
C ALA A 152 17.49 15.53 -23.23
N ALA A 153 16.61 14.53 -23.28
CA ALA A 153 15.21 14.69 -22.90
C ALA A 153 15.08 15.01 -21.41
N TYR A 154 15.85 14.33 -20.54
CA TYR A 154 15.85 14.58 -19.10
C TYR A 154 16.33 15.99 -18.75
N GLU A 155 17.40 16.49 -19.37
CA GLU A 155 17.87 17.86 -19.15
C GLU A 155 16.82 18.92 -19.56
N ARG A 156 16.00 18.62 -20.58
CA ARG A 156 14.93 19.51 -21.04
C ARG A 156 13.72 19.51 -20.10
N GLU A 157 13.28 18.34 -19.64
CA GLU A 157 12.12 18.17 -18.74
C GLU A 157 12.46 18.55 -17.29
N GLY A 158 13.72 18.37 -16.89
CA GLY A 158 14.24 18.70 -15.58
C GLY A 158 14.13 17.56 -14.55
N PRO A 159 14.51 17.82 -13.29
CA PRO A 159 14.50 16.80 -12.25
C PRO A 159 13.08 16.36 -11.87
N LEU A 160 12.94 15.07 -11.58
CA LEU A 160 11.73 14.46 -11.04
C LEU A 160 11.60 14.74 -9.54
N TYR A 161 10.37 14.94 -9.09
CA TYR A 161 10.01 15.17 -7.70
C TYR A 161 9.02 14.10 -7.24
N LEU A 162 9.12 13.74 -5.96
CA LEU A 162 8.28 12.75 -5.32
C LEU A 162 7.40 13.43 -4.28
N SER A 163 6.23 12.86 -4.03
CA SER A 163 5.45 13.22 -2.84
C SER A 163 6.27 12.92 -1.57
N THR A 164 6.00 13.66 -0.50
CA THR A 164 6.71 13.50 0.77
C THR A 164 6.56 12.09 1.33
N PHE A 165 5.33 11.55 1.31
CA PHE A 165 5.05 10.19 1.75
C PHE A 165 5.86 9.15 0.96
N PHE A 166 5.91 9.29 -0.36
CA PHE A 166 6.60 8.35 -1.23
C PHE A 166 8.12 8.38 -1.00
N ALA A 167 8.70 9.58 -0.88
CA ALA A 167 10.12 9.75 -0.57
C ALA A 167 10.52 9.10 0.78
N PHE A 168 9.73 9.33 1.84
CA PHE A 168 10.01 8.73 3.15
C PHE A 168 9.86 7.20 3.13
N THR A 169 8.86 6.68 2.42
CA THR A 169 8.65 5.23 2.29
C THR A 169 9.85 4.56 1.60
N TYR A 170 10.38 5.17 0.52
CA TYR A 170 11.62 4.71 -0.10
C TYR A 170 12.82 4.75 0.86
N GLY A 171 12.97 5.84 1.62
CA GLY A 171 14.04 5.99 2.61
C GLY A 171 13.99 4.90 3.68
N VAL A 172 12.81 4.60 4.22
CA VAL A 172 12.61 3.50 5.17
C VAL A 172 12.88 2.14 4.52
N GLY A 173 12.54 1.96 3.25
CA GLY A 173 12.89 0.76 2.48
C GLY A 173 14.40 0.51 2.42
N PHE A 174 15.20 1.53 2.04
CA PHE A 174 16.66 1.43 2.02
C PHE A 174 17.26 1.20 3.42
N ALA A 175 16.72 1.86 4.44
CA ALA A 175 17.11 1.64 5.82
C ALA A 175 16.84 0.21 6.26
N SER A 176 15.71 -0.37 5.85
CA SER A 176 15.32 -1.75 6.18
C SER A 176 16.24 -2.78 5.53
N LEU A 177 16.66 -2.56 4.28
CA LEU A 177 17.66 -3.41 3.61
C LEU A 177 18.98 -3.41 4.37
N THR A 178 19.48 -2.23 4.72
CA THR A 178 20.73 -2.08 5.48
C THR A 178 20.62 -2.70 6.86
N ALA A 179 19.51 -2.46 7.57
CA ALA A 179 19.22 -3.06 8.87
C ALA A 179 19.19 -4.59 8.80
N THR A 180 18.66 -5.17 7.72
CA THR A 180 18.64 -6.62 7.50
C THR A 180 20.05 -7.17 7.36
N VAL A 181 20.92 -6.53 6.56
CA VAL A 181 22.33 -6.94 6.41
C VAL A 181 23.07 -6.88 7.74
N VAL A 182 22.91 -5.78 8.49
CA VAL A 182 23.52 -5.60 9.80
C VAL A 182 23.00 -6.65 10.79
N HIS A 183 21.69 -6.90 10.81
CA HIS A 183 21.06 -7.90 11.67
C HIS A 183 21.60 -9.30 11.39
N VAL A 184 21.64 -9.72 10.12
CA VAL A 184 22.19 -11.02 9.72
C VAL A 184 23.66 -11.13 10.11
N SER A 185 24.46 -10.09 9.85
CA SER A 185 25.88 -10.07 10.17
C SER A 185 26.14 -10.20 11.68
N LEU A 186 25.37 -9.52 12.52
CA LEU A 186 25.53 -9.57 13.98
C LEU A 186 24.97 -10.85 14.60
N PHE A 187 23.87 -11.38 14.05
CA PHE A 187 23.17 -12.53 14.62
C PHE A 187 23.75 -13.87 14.15
N HIS A 188 24.17 -13.97 12.88
CA HIS A 188 24.70 -15.18 12.26
C HIS A 188 26.21 -15.11 11.94
N GLY A 189 26.86 -13.96 12.11
CA GLY A 189 28.31 -13.81 11.93
C GLY A 189 29.15 -14.35 13.10
N ARG A 190 28.59 -15.29 13.87
CA ARG A 190 29.33 -16.13 14.82
C ARG A 190 29.50 -17.52 14.24
#